data_AF-A0A2P7TD30-F1
#
_entry.id   AF-A0A2P7TD30-F1
#
_cell.length_a   1.000
_cell.length_b   1.000
_cell.length_c   1.000
_cell.angle_alpha   90.00
_cell.angle_beta   90.00
_cell.angle_gamma   90.00
#
_symmetry.space_group_name_H-M   'P 1'
#
loop_
_entity.id
_entity.type
_entity.pdbx_description
1 polymer ?
#
loop_
_entity_poly.entity_id
_entity_poly.type
_entity_poly.pdbx_seq_one_letter_code
_entity_poly.pdbx_strand_id
1 'polypeptide(L)'
;MTGSRTAKPNGKSAEKHVKPRISITTKPSNPMTNYQNMPDSAKVWIYQSSRPFTDAELTEITRYVQEFAEQWVRHGKLLKAWGGVFHNRFVVLMVDEAALSAGGCSIDASTRMIKELENQFHLTLFDRLTIAYRTTEGQIATASRNEFERLLANGQVTIDTPVFNNLVSTKAQLETEWEVPVYKSWHKQLVS
;
A
#
# COMPACT_ATOMS: atom_id res chain seq x y z
N MET A 1 90.78 -14.79 16.51
CA MET A 1 90.40 -13.64 17.36
C MET A 1 88.96 -13.25 17.02
N THR A 2 88.07 -13.32 18.02
CA THR A 2 86.88 -12.46 18.25
C THR A 2 85.97 -12.16 17.05
N GLY A 3 84.74 -12.71 16.98
CA GLY A 3 83.53 -12.15 17.64
C GLY A 3 82.97 -10.99 16.81
N SER A 4 81.69 -10.81 16.49
CA SER A 4 80.47 -11.17 17.18
C SER A 4 79.26 -11.02 16.23
N ARG A 5 78.16 -11.68 16.60
CA ARG A 5 76.80 -11.60 16.07
C ARG A 5 76.29 -10.18 15.83
N THR A 6 75.47 -10.02 14.79
CA THR A 6 74.11 -9.44 14.92
C THR A 6 73.20 -10.01 13.83
N ALA A 7 72.21 -10.81 14.26
CA ALA A 7 71.05 -11.17 13.48
C ALA A 7 70.10 -9.96 13.37
N LYS A 8 69.54 -9.72 12.19
CA LYS A 8 68.34 -8.88 12.03
C LYS A 8 67.13 -9.79 11.79
N PRO A 9 65.98 -9.54 12.44
CA PRO A 9 64.84 -10.43 12.44
C PRO A 9 63.94 -10.21 11.22
N ASN A 10 63.22 -11.27 10.89
CA ASN A 10 62.07 -11.33 9.98
C ASN A 10 61.08 -10.17 10.20
N GLY A 11 60.78 -9.44 9.13
CA GLY A 11 59.62 -8.56 9.03
C GLY A 11 58.63 -9.05 7.99
N LYS A 12 57.90 -10.14 8.30
CA LYS A 12 56.57 -10.36 7.69
C LYS A 12 55.62 -9.41 8.41
N SER A 13 55.15 -8.36 7.74
CA SER A 13 54.01 -7.58 8.23
C SER A 13 52.95 -7.45 7.15
N ALA A 14 52.01 -8.39 7.25
CA ALA A 14 50.63 -8.40 6.79
C ALA A 14 50.18 -7.28 5.83
N GLU A 15 49.86 -7.67 4.60
CA GLU A 15 48.79 -7.02 3.84
C GLU A 15 47.55 -6.94 4.74
N LYS A 16 47.16 -5.72 5.14
CA LYS A 16 45.83 -5.48 5.70
C LYS A 16 44.83 -5.64 4.56
N HIS A 17 44.37 -6.87 4.34
CA HIS A 17 43.11 -7.12 3.67
C HIS A 17 41.99 -6.51 4.54
N VAL A 18 41.70 -5.23 4.30
CA VAL A 18 40.49 -4.58 4.79
C VAL A 18 39.33 -5.24 4.06
N LYS A 19 38.71 -6.25 4.69
CA LYS A 19 37.45 -6.79 4.20
C LYS A 19 36.43 -5.65 4.22
N PRO A 20 35.66 -5.41 3.14
CA PRO A 20 34.58 -4.44 3.19
C PRO A 20 33.59 -4.89 4.27
N ARG A 21 33.42 -4.05 5.29
CA ARG A 21 32.39 -4.21 6.31
C ARG A 21 31.07 -3.94 5.62
N ILE A 22 30.35 -4.99 5.23
CA ILE A 22 28.96 -4.86 4.82
C ILE A 22 28.20 -4.39 6.06
N SER A 23 27.86 -3.11 6.10
CA SER A 23 26.94 -2.57 7.09
C SER A 23 25.57 -3.16 6.79
N ILE A 24 25.22 -4.24 7.50
CA ILE A 24 23.86 -4.77 7.50
C ILE A 24 23.05 -3.80 8.35
N THR A 25 22.52 -2.74 7.73
CA THR A 25 21.47 -1.94 8.37
C THR A 25 20.24 -2.84 8.41
N THR A 26 20.05 -3.57 9.51
CA THR A 26 18.79 -4.24 9.80
C THR A 26 17.73 -3.15 9.91
N LYS A 27 16.89 -3.00 8.88
CA LYS A 27 15.69 -2.18 9.00
C LYS A 27 14.91 -2.69 10.22
N PRO A 28 14.43 -1.82 11.11
CA PRO A 28 13.51 -2.25 12.15
C PRO A 28 12.29 -2.87 11.46
N SER A 29 11.93 -4.09 11.84
CA SER A 29 10.68 -4.74 11.46
C SER A 29 9.91 -5.09 12.73
N ASN A 30 8.62 -4.82 12.71
CA ASN A 30 7.69 -5.22 13.78
C ASN A 30 6.49 -5.88 13.09
N PRO A 31 5.83 -6.87 13.72
CA PRO A 31 4.59 -7.39 13.17
C PRO A 31 3.62 -6.26 12.84
N MET A 32 3.01 -6.37 11.66
CA MET A 32 1.95 -5.46 11.22
C MET A 32 0.83 -5.44 12.27
N THR A 33 0.24 -4.27 12.49
CA THR A 33 -0.91 -4.18 13.40
C THR A 33 -2.10 -4.86 12.74
N ASN A 34 -2.76 -5.79 13.43
CA ASN A 34 -3.98 -6.42 12.92
C ASN A 34 -5.06 -5.38 12.64
N TYR A 35 -5.83 -5.56 11.56
CA TYR A 35 -6.93 -4.68 11.17
C TYR A 35 -7.89 -4.35 12.33
N GLN A 36 -8.28 -5.37 13.09
CA GLN A 36 -9.21 -5.23 14.23
C GLN A 36 -8.64 -4.39 15.39
N ASN A 37 -7.32 -4.24 15.46
CA ASN A 37 -6.64 -3.46 16.49
C ASN A 37 -6.29 -2.04 16.02
N MET A 38 -6.61 -1.68 14.78
CA MET A 38 -6.47 -0.32 14.27
C MET A 38 -7.59 0.56 14.85
N PRO A 39 -7.27 1.77 15.34
CA PRO A 39 -8.31 2.67 15.85
C PRO A 39 -9.19 3.17 14.71
N ASP A 40 -10.42 3.54 15.02
CA ASP A 40 -11.39 4.09 14.07
C ASP A 40 -10.92 5.38 13.39
N SER A 41 -10.06 6.13 14.06
CA SER A 41 -9.40 7.33 13.54
C SER A 41 -8.20 7.06 12.64
N ALA A 42 -7.78 5.79 12.48
CA ALA A 42 -6.64 5.44 11.65
C ALA A 42 -6.81 5.99 10.24
N LYS A 43 -5.79 6.69 9.73
CA LYS A 43 -5.79 7.25 8.39
C LYS A 43 -5.78 6.14 7.36
N VAL A 44 -6.62 6.24 6.34
CA VAL A 44 -6.78 5.24 5.28
C VAL A 44 -6.35 5.81 3.93
N TRP A 45 -5.67 4.99 3.12
CA TRP A 45 -5.48 5.19 1.70
C TRP A 45 -5.97 3.97 0.93
N ILE A 46 -6.75 4.21 -0.12
CA ILE A 46 -7.34 3.16 -0.97
C ILE A 46 -6.85 3.36 -2.39
N TYR A 47 -6.37 2.27 -3.01
CA TYR A 47 -5.92 2.22 -4.40
C TYR A 47 -6.74 1.15 -5.11
N GLN A 48 -7.67 1.61 -5.95
CA GLN A 48 -8.57 0.74 -6.71
C GLN A 48 -7.85 0.26 -7.97
N SER A 49 -7.87 -1.05 -8.20
CA SER A 49 -7.42 -1.61 -9.45
C SER A 49 -8.46 -1.50 -10.57
N SER A 50 -7.98 -1.23 -11.78
CA SER A 50 -8.78 -1.22 -13.02
C SER A 50 -9.55 -2.53 -13.27
N ARG A 51 -9.00 -3.67 -12.83
CA ARG A 51 -9.60 -5.01 -12.96
C ARG A 51 -9.49 -5.78 -11.62
N PRO A 52 -10.23 -6.88 -11.42
CA PRO A 52 -9.98 -7.71 -10.26
C PRO A 52 -8.60 -8.39 -10.40
N PHE A 53 -7.95 -8.63 -9.27
CA PHE A 53 -6.77 -9.47 -9.18
C PHE A 53 -7.17 -10.94 -9.39
N THR A 54 -6.34 -11.67 -10.11
CA THR A 54 -6.40 -13.13 -10.13
C THR A 54 -5.98 -13.70 -8.78
N ASP A 55 -6.29 -14.95 -8.47
CA ASP A 55 -5.93 -15.56 -7.18
C ASP A 55 -4.41 -15.57 -6.92
N ALA A 56 -3.62 -15.77 -7.98
CA ALA A 56 -2.16 -15.71 -7.92
C ALA A 56 -1.65 -14.29 -7.62
N GLU A 57 -2.20 -13.29 -8.31
CA GLU A 57 -1.87 -11.88 -8.06
C GLU A 57 -2.32 -11.45 -6.66
N LEU A 58 -3.51 -11.85 -6.22
CA LEU A 58 -4.05 -11.52 -4.91
C LEU A 58 -3.11 -12.00 -3.80
N THR A 59 -2.60 -13.23 -3.92
CA THR A 59 -1.66 -13.83 -2.95
C THR A 59 -0.37 -13.00 -2.88
N GLU A 60 0.25 -12.70 -4.02
CA GLU A 60 1.52 -11.96 -4.07
C GLU A 60 1.36 -10.49 -3.67
N ILE A 61 0.32 -9.81 -4.15
CA ILE A 61 0.02 -8.41 -3.81
C ILE A 61 -0.25 -8.30 -2.31
N THR A 62 -1.06 -9.19 -1.74
CA THR A 62 -1.36 -9.17 -0.30
C THR A 62 -0.10 -9.33 0.52
N ARG A 63 0.76 -10.30 0.19
CA ARG A 63 2.06 -10.51 0.86
C ARG A 63 2.92 -9.25 0.77
N TYR A 64 3.08 -8.69 -0.43
CA TYR A 64 3.91 -7.51 -0.66
C TYR A 64 3.44 -6.27 0.10
N VAL A 65 2.12 -6.04 0.14
CA VAL A 65 1.51 -4.92 0.86
C VAL A 65 1.67 -5.08 2.38
N GLN A 66 1.55 -6.30 2.91
CA GLN A 66 1.77 -6.58 4.32
C GLN A 66 3.24 -6.39 4.71
N GLU A 67 4.18 -6.93 3.93
CA GLU A 67 5.62 -6.73 4.15
C GLU A 67 6.01 -5.24 4.12
N PHE A 68 5.41 -4.45 3.23
CA PHE A 68 5.58 -3.00 3.23
C PHE A 68 5.10 -2.37 4.54
N ALA A 69 3.90 -2.72 5.00
CA ALA A 69 3.31 -2.17 6.23
C ALA A 69 4.16 -2.46 7.48
N GLU A 70 4.77 -3.66 7.57
CA GLU A 70 5.69 -4.04 8.66
C GLU A 70 6.97 -3.20 8.72
N GLN A 71 7.37 -2.65 7.57
CA GLN A 71 8.60 -1.88 7.41
C GLN A 71 8.34 -0.39 7.17
N TRP A 72 7.08 0.04 7.29
CA TRP A 72 6.72 1.41 6.95
C TRP A 72 7.19 2.36 8.04
N VAL A 73 8.06 3.31 7.68
CA VAL A 73 8.76 4.18 8.64
C VAL A 73 8.56 5.66 8.34
N ARG A 74 8.68 6.49 9.39
CA ARG A 74 8.88 7.94 9.33
C ARG A 74 10.12 8.32 10.13
N HIS A 75 11.09 8.98 9.50
CA HIS A 75 12.36 9.38 10.12
C HIS A 75 13.03 8.22 10.90
N GLY A 76 13.00 7.00 10.32
CA GLY A 76 13.56 5.79 10.92
C GLY A 76 12.73 5.15 12.04
N LYS A 77 11.60 5.77 12.45
CA LYS A 77 10.66 5.19 13.42
C LYS A 77 9.56 4.42 12.69
N LEU A 78 9.23 3.24 13.17
CA LEU A 78 8.14 2.43 12.61
C LEU A 78 6.79 3.11 12.84
N LEU A 79 5.96 3.06 11.80
CA LEU A 79 4.55 3.43 11.88
C LEU A 79 3.77 2.24 12.42
N LYS A 80 2.76 2.51 13.25
CA LYS A 80 1.75 1.52 13.61
C LYS A 80 0.76 1.43 12.45
N ALA A 81 1.02 0.48 11.56
CA ALA A 81 0.35 0.40 10.26
C ALA A 81 -0.29 -0.96 10.01
N TRP A 82 -1.26 -0.96 9.11
CA TRP A 82 -1.86 -2.14 8.49
C TRP A 82 -1.90 -1.96 6.97
N GLY A 83 -1.75 -3.06 6.24
CA GLY A 83 -1.88 -3.10 4.79
C GLY A 83 -2.55 -4.39 4.35
N GLY A 84 -3.44 -4.31 3.37
CA GLY A 84 -4.10 -5.49 2.84
C GLY A 84 -4.86 -5.22 1.55
N VAL A 85 -5.59 -6.25 1.09
CA VAL A 85 -6.43 -6.20 -0.09
C VAL A 85 -7.87 -6.50 0.27
N PHE A 86 -8.79 -5.67 -0.22
CA PHE A 86 -10.23 -5.90 -0.12
C PHE A 86 -10.86 -6.17 -1.49
N HIS A 87 -11.88 -7.03 -1.48
CA HIS A 87 -12.68 -7.41 -2.64
C HIS A 87 -11.88 -7.78 -3.90
N ASN A 88 -10.69 -8.36 -3.71
CA ASN A 88 -9.77 -8.75 -4.78
C ASN A 88 -9.47 -7.61 -5.76
N ARG A 89 -9.51 -6.36 -5.30
CA ARG A 89 -9.43 -5.18 -6.19
C ARG A 89 -8.80 -3.96 -5.54
N PHE A 90 -8.99 -3.77 -4.24
CA PHE A 90 -8.57 -2.55 -3.55
C PHE A 90 -7.37 -2.84 -2.68
N VAL A 91 -6.24 -2.22 -2.97
CA VAL A 91 -5.11 -2.18 -2.03
C VAL A 91 -5.41 -1.08 -1.01
N VAL A 92 -5.39 -1.44 0.27
CA VAL A 92 -5.70 -0.52 1.37
C VAL A 92 -4.51 -0.46 2.33
N LEU A 93 -4.12 0.76 2.68
CA LEU A 93 -3.10 1.06 3.67
C LEU A 93 -3.72 1.87 4.80
N MET A 94 -3.28 1.61 6.03
CA MET A 94 -3.74 2.33 7.22
C MET A 94 -2.60 2.68 8.16
N VAL A 95 -2.69 3.84 8.82
CA VAL A 95 -1.74 4.28 9.87
C VAL A 95 -2.50 4.84 11.06
N ASP A 96 -2.12 4.42 12.27
CA ASP A 96 -2.53 5.04 13.52
C ASP A 96 -1.77 6.36 13.72
N GLU A 97 -2.35 7.46 13.25
CA GLU A 97 -1.71 8.79 13.30
C GLU A 97 -1.59 9.35 14.72
N ALA A 98 -2.37 8.85 15.68
CA ALA A 98 -2.25 9.23 17.08
C ALA A 98 -0.94 8.70 17.70
N ALA A 99 -0.46 7.53 17.25
CA ALA A 99 0.83 7.00 17.65
C ALA A 99 1.99 7.71 16.92
N LEU A 100 1.93 7.75 15.59
CA LEU A 100 2.88 8.48 14.75
C LEU A 100 2.26 8.70 13.37
N SER A 101 2.01 9.96 13.01
CA SER A 101 1.53 10.30 11.68
C SER A 101 2.56 10.02 10.58
N ALA A 102 2.08 9.62 9.40
CA ALA A 102 2.92 9.47 8.22
C ALA A 102 3.39 10.86 7.74
N GLY A 103 4.69 10.98 7.42
CA GLY A 103 5.26 12.20 6.83
C GLY A 103 5.28 12.12 5.31
N GLY A 104 5.63 13.23 4.64
CA GLY A 104 5.76 13.28 3.17
C GLY A 104 6.61 12.14 2.61
N CYS A 105 7.81 11.92 3.13
CA CYS A 105 8.68 10.81 2.68
C CYS A 105 8.09 9.42 2.92
N SER A 106 7.29 9.25 3.97
CA SER A 106 6.60 7.98 4.24
C SER A 106 5.48 7.75 3.22
N ILE A 107 4.74 8.79 2.86
CA ILE A 107 3.68 8.75 1.84
C ILE A 107 4.29 8.57 0.43
N ASP A 108 5.44 9.16 0.16
CA ASP A 108 6.17 8.94 -1.10
C ASP A 108 6.63 7.49 -1.22
N ALA A 109 7.04 6.86 -0.11
CA ALA A 109 7.40 5.45 -0.07
C ALA A 109 6.20 4.54 -0.37
N SER A 110 5.01 4.82 0.20
CA SER A 110 3.81 4.05 -0.14
C SER A 110 3.40 4.25 -1.59
N THR A 111 3.48 5.49 -2.10
CA THR A 111 3.19 5.78 -3.51
C THR A 111 4.13 5.04 -4.44
N ARG A 112 5.42 4.92 -4.10
CA ARG A 112 6.40 4.13 -4.87
C ARG A 112 6.04 2.65 -4.87
N MET A 113 5.72 2.09 -3.69
CA MET A 113 5.30 0.69 -3.55
C MET A 113 4.08 0.38 -4.44
N ILE A 114 3.07 1.26 -4.48
CA ILE A 114 1.90 1.08 -5.36
C ILE A 114 2.30 1.13 -6.85
N LYS A 115 3.22 2.01 -7.26
CA LYS A 115 3.73 2.04 -8.64
C LYS A 115 4.51 0.77 -9.01
N GLU A 116 5.24 0.20 -8.05
CA GLU A 116 5.92 -1.09 -8.23
C GLU A 116 4.91 -2.21 -8.50
N LEU A 117 3.79 -2.23 -7.76
CA LEU A 117 2.67 -3.15 -8.03
C LEU A 117 2.04 -2.95 -9.41
N GLU A 118 1.79 -1.70 -9.83
CA GLU A 118 1.27 -1.40 -11.18
C GLU A 118 2.16 -2.00 -12.26
N ASN A 119 3.47 -1.77 -12.17
CA ASN A 119 4.44 -2.22 -13.16
C ASN A 119 4.58 -3.75 -13.17
N GLN A 120 4.66 -4.36 -11.99
CA GLN A 120 4.89 -5.81 -11.86
C GLN A 120 3.70 -6.63 -12.35
N PHE A 121 2.47 -6.17 -12.10
CA PHE A 121 1.24 -6.93 -12.40
C PHE A 121 0.45 -6.35 -13.58
N HIS A 122 0.99 -5.34 -14.26
CA HIS A 122 0.35 -4.63 -15.37
C HIS A 122 -1.05 -4.13 -15.00
N LEU A 123 -1.13 -3.45 -13.87
CA LEU A 123 -2.36 -2.90 -13.30
C LEU A 123 -2.37 -1.37 -13.43
N THR A 124 -3.57 -0.80 -13.27
CA THR A 124 -3.73 0.64 -12.99
C THR A 124 -4.36 0.77 -11.60
N LEU A 125 -3.66 1.45 -10.69
CA LEU A 125 -4.01 1.66 -9.28
C LEU A 125 -4.13 3.16 -8.92
N PHE A 126 -3.69 4.06 -9.81
CA PHE A 126 -3.81 5.52 -9.63
C PHE A 126 -4.90 6.18 -10.48
N ASP A 127 -5.68 5.43 -11.25
CA ASP A 127 -6.79 6.00 -12.01
C ASP A 127 -7.96 6.35 -11.08
N ARG A 128 -8.04 7.63 -10.72
CA ARG A 128 -9.09 8.21 -9.87
C ARG A 128 -10.35 8.61 -10.66
N LEU A 129 -10.37 8.45 -11.98
CA LEU A 129 -11.48 8.85 -12.83
C LEU A 129 -12.51 7.74 -13.03
N THR A 130 -12.21 6.54 -12.55
CA THR A 130 -13.08 5.37 -12.65
C THR A 130 -13.94 5.19 -11.41
N ILE A 131 -15.18 4.74 -11.64
CA ILE A 131 -16.19 4.48 -10.64
C ILE A 131 -16.29 2.96 -10.49
N ALA A 132 -15.96 2.43 -9.31
CA ALA A 132 -16.32 1.05 -8.98
C ALA A 132 -17.73 1.01 -8.38
N TYR A 133 -18.49 0.00 -8.79
CA TYR A 133 -19.88 -0.20 -8.37
C TYR A 133 -20.25 -1.68 -8.31
N ARG A 134 -21.28 -2.02 -7.52
CA ARG A 134 -21.86 -3.36 -7.50
C ARG A 134 -22.83 -3.54 -8.66
N THR A 135 -22.66 -4.60 -9.44
CA THR A 135 -23.67 -5.04 -10.41
C THR A 135 -24.86 -5.67 -9.69
N THR A 136 -25.95 -5.90 -10.43
CA THR A 136 -27.14 -6.61 -9.94
C THR A 136 -26.83 -8.03 -9.46
N GLU A 137 -25.78 -8.65 -9.99
CA GLU A 137 -25.28 -9.97 -9.61
C GLU A 137 -24.32 -9.91 -8.40
N GLY A 138 -24.12 -8.72 -7.82
CA GLY A 138 -23.27 -8.49 -6.66
C GLY A 138 -21.77 -8.42 -6.96
N GLN A 139 -21.37 -8.47 -8.23
CA GLN A 139 -19.96 -8.35 -8.64
C GLN A 139 -19.50 -6.90 -8.64
N ILE A 140 -18.19 -6.65 -8.48
CA ILE A 140 -17.64 -5.30 -8.59
C ILE A 140 -17.17 -5.04 -10.01
N ALA A 141 -17.86 -4.13 -10.68
CA ALA A 141 -17.50 -3.60 -11.99
C ALA A 141 -16.89 -2.20 -11.86
N THR A 142 -16.22 -1.77 -12.93
CA THR A 142 -15.60 -0.45 -13.03
C THR A 142 -16.08 0.21 -14.31
N ALA A 143 -16.42 1.49 -14.25
CA ALA A 143 -16.80 2.30 -15.40
C ALA A 143 -16.15 3.68 -15.34
N SER A 144 -15.81 4.26 -16.48
CA SER A 144 -15.59 5.71 -16.56
C SER A 144 -16.87 6.47 -16.21
N ARG A 145 -16.76 7.76 -15.91
CA ARG A 145 -17.93 8.63 -15.68
C ARG A 145 -18.95 8.54 -16.82
N ASN A 146 -18.50 8.68 -18.07
CA ASN A 146 -19.38 8.66 -19.25
C ASN A 146 -20.06 7.29 -19.43
N GLU A 147 -19.34 6.19 -19.16
CA GLU A 147 -19.93 4.86 -19.16
C GLU A 147 -20.99 4.72 -18.08
N PHE A 148 -20.69 5.19 -16.86
CA PHE A 148 -21.61 5.13 -15.74
C PHE A 148 -22.89 5.95 -15.98
N GLU A 149 -22.78 7.13 -16.59
CA GLU A 149 -23.92 7.94 -17.04
C GLU A 149 -24.79 7.18 -18.05
N ARG A 150 -24.19 6.48 -19.03
CA ARG A 150 -24.95 5.63 -19.96
C ARG A 150 -25.63 4.45 -19.27
N LEU A 151 -24.96 3.81 -18.31
CA LEU A 151 -25.53 2.72 -17.53
C LEU A 151 -26.76 3.19 -16.74
N LEU A 152 -26.70 4.40 -16.15
CA LEU A 152 -27.84 5.04 -15.47
C LEU A 152 -28.99 5.29 -16.44
N ALA A 153 -28.71 5.91 -17.59
CA ALA A 153 -29.71 6.23 -18.60
C ALA A 153 -30.42 4.98 -19.17
N ASN A 154 -29.69 3.87 -19.28
CA ASN A 154 -30.23 2.60 -19.75
C ASN A 154 -30.87 1.74 -18.63
N GLY A 155 -30.90 2.24 -17.39
CA GLY A 155 -31.45 1.52 -16.24
C GLY A 155 -30.66 0.29 -15.78
N GLN A 156 -29.41 0.13 -16.26
CA GLN A 156 -28.52 -0.97 -15.85
C GLN A 156 -27.90 -0.74 -14.47
N VAL A 157 -27.77 0.53 -14.07
CA VAL A 157 -27.53 0.95 -12.69
C VAL A 157 -28.60 1.95 -12.30
N THR A 158 -28.90 2.05 -11.00
CA THR A 158 -29.92 2.93 -10.45
C THR A 158 -29.31 3.85 -9.39
N ILE A 159 -30.10 4.79 -8.89
CA ILE A 159 -29.67 5.66 -7.78
C ILE A 159 -29.33 4.87 -6.50
N ASP A 160 -29.89 3.67 -6.36
CA ASP A 160 -29.66 2.77 -5.23
C ASP A 160 -28.46 1.84 -5.43
N THR A 161 -27.87 1.81 -6.64
CA THR A 161 -26.69 0.98 -6.93
C THR A 161 -25.54 1.37 -5.99
N PRO A 162 -24.95 0.41 -5.25
CA PRO A 162 -23.78 0.67 -4.42
C PRO A 162 -22.56 1.06 -5.25
N VAL A 163 -21.88 2.12 -4.85
CA VAL A 163 -20.63 2.63 -5.41
C VAL A 163 -19.57 2.75 -4.31
N PHE A 164 -18.29 2.65 -4.70
CA PHE A 164 -17.16 2.70 -3.78
C PHE A 164 -16.58 4.12 -3.67
N ASN A 165 -16.69 4.72 -2.50
CA ASN A 165 -16.12 6.02 -2.16
C ASN A 165 -14.65 5.88 -1.72
N ASN A 166 -13.73 5.80 -2.67
CA ASN A 166 -12.29 5.67 -2.37
C ASN A 166 -11.65 6.92 -1.72
N LEU A 167 -12.44 7.95 -1.40
CA LEU A 167 -12.00 9.18 -0.72
C LEU A 167 -12.22 9.13 0.80
N VAL A 168 -12.85 8.08 1.32
CA VAL A 168 -12.91 7.86 2.77
C VAL A 168 -11.50 7.86 3.35
N SER A 169 -11.36 8.50 4.51
CA SER A 169 -10.05 8.90 5.02
C SER A 169 -9.70 8.31 6.37
N THR A 170 -10.67 7.67 7.04
CA THR A 170 -10.49 7.00 8.32
C THR A 170 -11.04 5.57 8.29
N LYS A 171 -10.60 4.71 9.21
CA LYS A 171 -11.13 3.34 9.34
C LYS A 171 -12.63 3.33 9.60
N ALA A 172 -13.14 4.23 10.45
CA ALA A 172 -14.59 4.36 10.65
C ALA A 172 -15.32 4.64 9.33
N GLN A 173 -14.85 5.61 8.55
CA GLN A 173 -15.46 5.92 7.24
C GLN A 173 -15.32 4.75 6.27
N LEU A 174 -14.21 4.00 6.30
CA LEU A 174 -14.06 2.80 5.49
C LEU A 174 -15.14 1.76 5.83
N GLU A 175 -15.46 1.58 7.11
CA GLU A 175 -16.43 0.58 7.57
C GLU A 175 -17.89 1.01 7.36
N THR A 176 -18.18 2.31 7.35
CA THR A 176 -19.57 2.81 7.33
C THR A 176 -19.96 3.61 6.08
N GLU A 177 -18.99 4.16 5.35
CA GLU A 177 -19.20 5.12 4.25
C GLU A 177 -18.47 4.75 2.96
N TRP A 178 -17.77 3.62 2.91
CA TRP A 178 -17.01 3.22 1.73
C TRP A 178 -17.91 2.70 0.61
N GLU A 179 -18.84 1.82 0.92
CA GLU A 179 -19.80 1.28 -0.04
C GLU A 179 -21.17 1.92 0.23
N VAL A 180 -21.57 2.87 -0.63
CA VAL A 180 -22.78 3.69 -0.45
C VAL A 180 -23.58 3.75 -1.75
N PRO A 181 -24.91 3.89 -1.70
CA PRO A 181 -25.71 4.04 -2.93
C PRO A 181 -25.34 5.34 -3.67
N VAL A 182 -25.51 5.36 -5.00
CA VAL A 182 -25.19 6.53 -5.85
C VAL A 182 -25.75 7.83 -5.27
N TYR A 183 -26.99 7.86 -4.78
CA TYR A 183 -27.61 9.08 -4.25
C TYR A 183 -26.92 9.65 -3.00
N LYS A 184 -26.20 8.82 -2.22
CA LYS A 184 -25.38 9.27 -1.07
C LYS A 184 -23.95 9.60 -1.44
N SER A 185 -23.53 9.28 -2.67
CA SER A 185 -22.19 9.53 -3.15
C SER A 185 -22.06 10.88 -3.85
N TRP A 186 -20.83 11.32 -4.09
CA TRP A 186 -20.50 12.44 -4.97
C TRP A 186 -20.98 12.26 -6.43
N HIS A 187 -21.26 11.01 -6.86
CA HIS A 187 -21.82 10.70 -8.17
C HIS A 187 -23.31 11.03 -8.32
N LYS A 188 -23.98 11.51 -7.27
CA LYS A 188 -25.38 12.00 -7.36
C LYS A 188 -25.56 13.08 -8.44
N GLN A 189 -24.51 13.83 -8.77
CA GLN A 189 -24.52 14.84 -9.83
C GLN A 189 -24.64 14.26 -11.25
N LEU A 190 -24.46 12.94 -11.41
CA LEU A 190 -24.62 12.26 -12.70
C LEU A 190 -26.09 11.98 -13.04
N VAL A 191 -26.99 12.25 -12.10
CA VAL A 191 -28.42 11.91 -12.17
C VAL A 191 -29.28 13.17 -12.42
N SER A 192 -28.68 14.36 -12.50
CA SER A 192 -29.39 15.65 -12.64
C SER A 192 -29.69 16.03 -14.08
#